data_AF-A0A0K8W3N3-F1
#
_entry.id   AF-A0A0K8W3N3-F1
#
_cell.length_a   1.000
_cell.length_b   1.000
_cell.length_c   1.000
_cell.angle_alpha   90.00
_cell.angle_beta   90.00
_cell.angle_gamma   90.00
#
_symmetry.space_group_name_H-M   'P 1'
#
loop_
_entity.id
_entity.type
_entity.pdbx_description
1 polymer ?
#
loop_
_entity_poly.entity_id
_entity_poly.type
_entity_poly.pdbx_seq_one_letter_code
_entity_poly.pdbx_strand_id
1 'polypeptide(L)'
;MSSRLKEKVTAAIRKFNKSRSRSGSGDKTADAAVSASGNSSGGNVGGNVAAKNSNGNALGAGVVAESPGRRLRRQDNRVSPATSRMVMSVNVQHVPDHSIRARRLMKEYKEIQKVHNSKNDPIFTVELINDNLYEWYARLHIVDPDSKLAKDMAEMNIPFILLHLVFPDKFPFAPPFMRVVEPRIEKGFVMEGGAICMELLTPRGWASAYTVEAVLMQFAASLVKGQGRIVRKTKGSKDFSRRTAEEAFRSLVKTHEKYGWGTPALSDG
;
A
#
# COMPACT_ATOMS: atom_id res chain seq x y z
N MET A 1 39.19 -23.43 35.40
CA MET A 1 38.42 -22.25 35.84
C MET A 1 37.20 -22.02 34.93
N SER A 2 36.14 -22.83 35.03
CA SER A 2 34.93 -22.65 34.20
C SER A 2 33.68 -23.22 34.86
N SER A 3 33.39 -22.78 36.08
CA SER A 3 32.13 -23.11 36.77
C SER A 3 31.46 -21.89 37.42
N ARG A 4 32.18 -20.78 37.64
CA ARG A 4 31.66 -19.59 38.33
C ARG A 4 30.85 -18.62 37.45
N LEU A 5 30.78 -18.82 36.12
CA LEU A 5 29.99 -17.96 35.22
C LEU A 5 28.55 -18.44 34.99
N LYS A 6 28.25 -19.74 35.20
CA LYS A 6 26.91 -20.28 34.95
C LYS A 6 25.93 -20.04 36.09
N GLU A 7 26.39 -19.74 37.30
CA GLU A 7 25.52 -19.45 38.45
C GLU A 7 25.02 -17.99 38.50
N LYS A 8 25.69 -17.05 37.83
CA LYS A 8 25.30 -15.63 37.87
C LYS A 8 24.11 -15.29 36.95
N VAL A 9 23.91 -16.04 35.86
CA VAL A 9 22.80 -15.80 34.91
C VAL A 9 21.48 -16.36 35.46
N THR A 10 21.52 -17.48 36.18
CA THR A 10 20.31 -18.12 36.75
C THR A 10 19.79 -17.40 38.01
N ALA A 11 20.65 -16.64 38.71
CA ALA A 11 20.26 -15.84 39.88
C ALA A 11 19.53 -14.53 39.53
N ALA A 12 19.73 -13.99 38.32
CA ALA A 12 19.08 -12.76 37.87
C ALA A 12 17.59 -12.96 37.51
N ILE A 13 17.22 -14.14 37.03
CA ILE A 13 15.85 -14.45 36.57
C ILE A 13 14.89 -14.69 37.76
N ARG A 14 15.39 -15.17 38.91
CA ARG A 14 14.56 -15.38 40.12
C ARG A 14 14.26 -14.10 40.90
N LYS A 15 15.00 -13.01 40.70
CA LYS A 15 14.81 -11.75 41.45
C LYS A 15 13.75 -10.83 40.82
N PHE A 16 13.44 -10.98 39.53
CA PHE A 16 12.43 -10.15 38.86
C PHE A 16 10.99 -10.65 39.09
N ASN A 17 10.80 -11.93 39.39
CA ASN A 17 9.46 -12.51 39.58
C ASN A 17 8.93 -12.39 41.02
N LYS A 18 9.73 -11.86 41.97
CA LYS A 18 9.36 -11.66 43.38
C LYS A 18 8.88 -10.24 43.71
N SER A 19 9.02 -9.29 42.79
CA SER A 19 8.55 -7.90 42.97
C SER A 19 7.09 -7.67 42.57
N ARG A 20 6.41 -8.66 41.97
CA ARG A 20 5.04 -8.49 41.42
C ARG A 20 3.92 -9.06 42.29
N SER A 21 4.22 -9.57 43.48
CA SER A 21 3.22 -10.13 44.42
C SER A 21 3.32 -9.48 45.79
N ARG A 22 3.04 -8.18 45.89
CA ARG A 22 2.76 -7.52 47.17
C ARG A 22 2.14 -6.13 46.98
N SER A 23 0.82 -6.10 46.82
CA SER A 23 -0.05 -5.04 47.38
C SER A 23 -1.49 -5.51 47.26
N GLY A 24 -2.06 -5.97 48.38
CA GLY A 24 -3.48 -6.25 48.51
C GLY A 24 -4.16 -5.20 49.38
N SER A 25 -5.47 -5.06 49.13
CA SER A 25 -6.56 -4.90 50.11
C SER A 25 -7.03 -3.51 50.57
N GLY A 26 -8.37 -3.35 50.54
CA GLY A 26 -9.22 -2.39 51.29
C GLY A 26 -9.67 -1.18 50.45
N ASP A 27 -10.92 -0.70 50.42
CA ASP A 27 -12.11 -0.96 51.24
C ASP A 27 -13.38 -0.38 50.53
N LYS A 28 -14.55 -0.68 51.09
CA LYS A 28 -15.95 -0.29 50.76
C LYS A 28 -16.14 1.25 50.65
N THR A 29 -17.16 1.81 49.98
CA THR A 29 -18.61 1.85 50.32
C THR A 29 -19.41 2.62 49.25
N ALA A 30 -20.71 2.29 49.10
CA ALA A 30 -21.90 3.18 48.92
C ALA A 30 -21.88 4.25 47.79
N ASP A 31 -22.93 4.58 47.03
CA ASP A 31 -24.38 4.41 47.15
C ASP A 31 -25.02 4.88 45.80
N ALA A 32 -26.34 4.71 45.69
CA ALA A 32 -27.27 5.44 44.82
C ALA A 32 -27.55 4.89 43.40
N ALA A 33 -28.56 4.02 43.36
CA ALA A 33 -29.53 3.95 42.28
C ALA A 33 -30.34 5.25 42.18
N VAL A 34 -30.59 5.78 40.98
CA VAL A 34 -31.89 6.36 40.59
C VAL A 34 -32.13 6.16 39.09
N SER A 35 -33.38 5.82 38.84
CA SER A 35 -34.08 5.39 37.65
C SER A 35 -34.24 6.44 36.55
N ALA A 36 -34.66 5.91 35.42
CA ALA A 36 -35.11 6.54 34.19
C ALA A 36 -36.28 7.54 34.31
N SER A 37 -36.50 8.19 33.16
CA SER A 37 -37.77 8.65 32.56
C SER A 37 -38.18 10.11 32.75
N GLY A 38 -38.55 10.77 31.64
CA GLY A 38 -39.10 12.13 31.66
C GLY A 38 -39.12 12.89 30.33
N ASN A 39 -39.90 12.39 29.37
CA ASN A 39 -40.70 13.06 28.33
C ASN A 39 -40.67 14.61 28.14
N SER A 40 -40.66 15.07 26.87
CA SER A 40 -41.50 16.17 26.28
C SER A 40 -40.85 16.64 24.96
N SER A 41 -41.45 16.58 23.76
CA SER A 41 -42.69 17.13 23.17
C SER A 41 -42.64 18.62 22.78
N GLY A 42 -42.85 18.91 21.49
CA GLY A 42 -43.13 20.23 20.90
C GLY A 42 -41.96 20.75 20.04
N GLY A 43 -42.10 21.26 18.82
CA GLY A 43 -43.28 21.68 18.08
C GLY A 43 -42.89 22.12 16.66
N ASN A 44 -43.94 22.33 15.88
CA ASN A 44 -44.08 22.40 14.43
C ASN A 44 -43.88 23.82 13.85
N VAL A 45 -43.23 23.99 12.69
CA VAL A 45 -43.46 25.01 11.61
C VAL A 45 -42.66 24.49 10.38
N GLY A 46 -43.13 24.31 9.14
CA GLY A 46 -44.25 24.88 8.38
C GLY A 46 -43.70 25.74 7.23
N GLY A 47 -43.79 25.29 5.96
CA GLY A 47 -43.49 26.17 4.81
C GLY A 47 -43.22 25.43 3.49
N ASN A 48 -44.20 25.43 2.59
CA ASN A 48 -44.25 24.73 1.31
C ASN A 48 -44.65 25.74 0.22
N VAL A 49 -43.87 25.93 -0.86
CA VAL A 49 -44.26 26.54 -2.17
C VAL A 49 -43.13 26.19 -3.17
N ALA A 50 -43.25 25.39 -4.24
CA ALA A 50 -44.09 25.35 -5.44
C ALA A 50 -43.70 26.33 -6.58
N ALA A 51 -43.32 25.72 -7.72
CA ALA A 51 -43.69 26.03 -9.12
C ALA A 51 -42.80 26.90 -10.04
N LYS A 52 -42.61 26.34 -11.27
CA LYS A 52 -42.71 26.96 -12.63
C LYS A 52 -41.61 27.96 -13.04
N ASN A 53 -41.18 28.15 -14.30
CA ASN A 53 -41.52 27.64 -15.63
C ASN A 53 -40.40 28.03 -16.65
N SER A 54 -40.16 27.19 -17.66
CA SER A 54 -40.00 27.45 -19.12
C SER A 54 -39.25 28.66 -19.75
N ASN A 55 -38.51 28.32 -20.84
CA ASN A 55 -38.53 28.86 -22.23
C ASN A 55 -37.52 29.90 -22.76
N GLY A 56 -37.06 29.62 -24.01
CA GLY A 56 -36.72 30.60 -25.08
C GLY A 56 -35.22 30.72 -25.39
N ASN A 57 -34.58 30.15 -26.42
CA ASN A 57 -34.75 30.09 -27.89
C ASN A 57 -33.88 31.13 -28.67
N ALA A 58 -33.18 30.61 -29.69
CA ALA A 58 -32.87 31.20 -31.01
C ALA A 58 -31.66 32.15 -31.31
N LEU A 59 -30.77 31.62 -32.18
CA LEU A 59 -30.36 32.09 -33.54
C LEU A 59 -29.33 33.24 -33.77
N GLY A 60 -28.42 32.96 -34.72
CA GLY A 60 -27.59 33.88 -35.53
C GLY A 60 -26.16 33.33 -35.73
N ALA A 61 -25.71 32.69 -36.81
CA ALA A 61 -25.67 32.94 -38.27
C ALA A 61 -24.50 33.85 -38.76
N GLY A 62 -23.63 33.31 -39.63
CA GLY A 62 -22.61 33.97 -40.46
C GLY A 62 -21.22 34.08 -39.81
N VAL A 63 -20.05 33.85 -40.43
CA VAL A 63 -19.63 33.91 -41.84
C VAL A 63 -18.27 33.21 -42.05
N VAL A 64 -18.02 32.90 -43.33
CA VAL A 64 -16.95 32.18 -44.03
C VAL A 64 -15.53 32.80 -44.05
N ALA A 65 -14.57 31.95 -44.48
CA ALA A 65 -13.35 32.23 -45.27
C ALA A 65 -12.08 32.68 -44.52
N GLU A 66 -10.84 32.41 -44.95
CA GLU A 66 -10.19 31.45 -45.86
C GLU A 66 -8.68 31.70 -45.68
N SER A 67 -7.84 30.68 -45.84
CA SER A 67 -6.37 30.81 -45.83
C SER A 67 -5.82 31.32 -47.17
N PRO A 68 -4.69 32.04 -47.19
CA PRO A 68 -3.80 32.12 -48.37
C PRO A 68 -2.48 31.38 -48.08
N GLY A 69 -2.10 30.31 -48.80
CA GLY A 69 -1.43 30.33 -50.12
C GLY A 69 0.04 30.79 -49.99
N ARG A 70 1.11 30.14 -50.47
CA ARG A 70 1.40 29.15 -51.53
C ARG A 70 2.83 28.62 -51.28
N ARG A 71 3.16 27.38 -51.68
CA ARG A 71 4.27 27.12 -52.63
C ARG A 71 4.15 25.73 -53.26
N LEU A 72 4.31 25.77 -54.58
CA LEU A 72 4.30 24.71 -55.57
C LEU A 72 5.48 23.73 -55.37
N ARG A 73 5.27 22.42 -55.50
CA ARG A 73 6.07 21.59 -56.41
C ARG A 73 5.38 20.25 -56.71
N ARG A 74 5.08 20.06 -58.00
CA ARG A 74 4.82 18.76 -58.62
C ARG A 74 6.03 17.85 -58.42
N GLN A 75 5.81 16.59 -58.07
CA GLN A 75 6.45 15.47 -58.77
C GLN A 75 5.67 14.18 -58.51
N ASP A 76 5.14 13.66 -59.61
CA ASP A 76 4.75 12.26 -59.78
C ASP A 76 5.93 11.35 -59.44
N ASN A 77 5.69 10.28 -58.65
CA ASN A 77 6.15 8.95 -59.07
C ASN A 77 5.53 7.82 -58.24
N ARG A 78 4.87 6.96 -59.03
CA ARG A 78 4.41 5.57 -58.85
C ARG A 78 5.03 4.74 -57.71
N VAL A 79 4.15 4.00 -57.06
CA VAL A 79 4.40 2.86 -56.16
C VAL A 79 4.68 1.59 -56.98
N SER A 80 5.64 0.77 -56.56
CA SER A 80 5.49 -0.71 -56.46
C SER A 80 6.65 -1.39 -55.70
N PRO A 81 6.40 -2.54 -55.04
CA PRO A 81 7.20 -3.08 -53.94
C PRO A 81 8.11 -4.24 -54.39
N ALA A 82 9.26 -4.44 -53.72
CA ALA A 82 9.97 -5.72 -53.78
C ALA A 82 10.98 -5.91 -52.62
N THR A 83 10.82 -7.08 -51.98
CA THR A 83 11.89 -7.94 -51.43
C THR A 83 12.43 -7.67 -50.03
N SER A 84 11.83 -8.44 -49.11
CA SER A 84 12.39 -9.03 -47.90
C SER A 84 13.92 -9.09 -47.85
N ARG A 85 14.50 -8.46 -46.82
CA ARG A 85 15.76 -8.89 -46.20
C ARG A 85 15.55 -8.93 -44.69
N MET A 86 15.65 -10.14 -44.15
CA MET A 86 15.83 -10.37 -42.72
C MET A 86 17.04 -9.58 -42.22
N VAL A 87 16.81 -8.73 -41.23
CA VAL A 87 17.85 -8.30 -40.28
C VAL A 87 17.33 -8.56 -38.89
N MET A 88 17.64 -9.76 -38.40
CA MET A 88 17.59 -10.10 -36.98
C MET A 88 18.79 -9.43 -36.32
N SER A 89 18.53 -8.35 -35.59
CA SER A 89 19.40 -7.88 -34.51
C SER A 89 18.59 -6.95 -33.61
N VAL A 90 17.82 -7.52 -32.68
CA VAL A 90 17.37 -6.75 -31.52
C VAL A 90 18.55 -6.68 -30.56
N ASN A 91 19.47 -5.78 -30.85
CA ASN A 91 20.37 -5.27 -29.84
C ASN A 91 19.51 -4.33 -28.98
N VAL A 92 19.01 -4.82 -27.83
CA VAL A 92 18.37 -3.94 -26.83
C VAL A 92 19.48 -3.11 -26.21
N GLN A 93 19.94 -2.10 -26.94
CA GLN A 93 20.59 -0.97 -26.31
C GLN A 93 19.52 -0.32 -25.45
N HIS A 94 19.64 -0.46 -24.12
CA HIS A 94 18.79 0.24 -23.18
C HIS A 94 19.02 1.74 -23.37
N VAL A 95 18.28 2.35 -24.29
CA VAL A 95 18.21 3.80 -24.42
C VAL A 95 17.76 4.30 -23.04
N PRO A 96 18.53 5.17 -22.36
CA PRO A 96 18.13 5.62 -21.04
C PRO A 96 16.74 6.26 -21.14
N ASP A 97 15.74 5.65 -20.53
CA ASP A 97 14.42 6.26 -20.45
C ASP A 97 14.55 7.52 -19.59
N HIS A 98 14.43 8.69 -20.23
CA HIS A 98 14.50 9.99 -19.58
C HIS A 98 13.12 10.46 -19.08
N SER A 99 12.11 9.59 -19.09
CA SER A 99 10.79 9.89 -18.54
C SER A 99 10.89 10.32 -17.07
N ILE A 100 9.91 11.12 -16.64
CA ILE A 100 9.77 11.52 -15.23
C ILE A 100 9.70 10.28 -14.34
N ARG A 101 9.00 9.23 -14.80
CA ARG A 101 8.90 7.93 -14.13
C ARG A 101 10.26 7.28 -13.93
N ALA A 102 11.02 7.08 -15.00
CA ALA A 102 12.33 6.42 -14.92
C ALA A 102 13.34 7.24 -14.11
N ARG A 103 13.38 8.57 -14.29
CA ARG A 103 14.22 9.47 -13.46
C ARG A 103 13.88 9.37 -11.98
N ARG A 104 12.59 9.35 -11.65
CA ARG A 104 12.15 9.21 -10.25
C ARG A 104 12.49 7.83 -9.69
N LEU A 105 12.25 6.75 -10.42
CA LEU A 105 12.55 5.39 -9.96
C LEU A 105 14.05 5.15 -9.79
N MET A 106 14.89 5.63 -10.70
CA MET A 106 16.34 5.58 -10.54
C MET A 106 16.81 6.33 -9.29
N LYS A 107 16.19 7.47 -8.97
CA LYS A 107 16.50 8.22 -7.73
C LYS A 107 16.12 7.40 -6.49
N GLU A 108 14.88 6.91 -6.43
CA GLU A 108 14.38 6.10 -5.30
C GLU A 108 15.25 4.86 -5.09
N TYR A 109 15.59 4.14 -6.17
CA TYR A 109 16.42 2.94 -6.09
C TYR A 109 17.82 3.24 -5.55
N LYS A 110 18.46 4.30 -6.03
CA LYS A 110 19.79 4.74 -5.54
C LYS A 110 19.76 5.16 -4.08
N GLU A 111 18.72 5.86 -3.65
CA GLU A 111 18.56 6.28 -2.25
C GLU A 111 18.41 5.07 -1.33
N ILE A 112 17.57 4.10 -1.71
CA ILE A 112 17.41 2.83 -0.97
C ILE A 112 18.73 2.05 -0.91
N GLN A 113 19.45 1.91 -2.03
CA GLN A 113 20.74 1.23 -2.06
C GLN A 113 21.78 1.89 -1.15
N LYS A 114 21.80 3.23 -1.08
CA LYS A 114 22.69 3.96 -0.17
C LYS A 114 22.40 3.62 1.29
N VAL A 115 21.13 3.58 1.69
CA VAL A 115 20.72 3.21 3.05
C VAL A 115 21.07 1.76 3.35
N HIS A 116 20.84 0.85 2.39
CA HIS A 116 21.19 -0.57 2.50
C HIS A 116 22.69 -0.77 2.74
N ASN A 117 23.54 -0.15 1.92
CA ASN A 117 25.00 -0.29 2.02
C ASN A 117 25.59 0.34 3.28
N SER A 118 24.85 1.24 3.94
CA SER A 118 25.32 1.94 5.14
C SER A 118 25.04 1.16 6.44
N LYS A 119 24.22 0.10 6.40
CA LYS A 119 23.77 -0.66 7.58
C LYS A 119 24.08 -2.14 7.40
N ASN A 120 24.63 -2.78 8.43
CA ASN A 120 24.89 -4.23 8.40
C ASN A 120 23.59 -5.05 8.37
N ASP A 121 22.56 -4.60 9.10
CA ASP A 121 21.24 -5.27 9.18
C ASP A 121 20.13 -4.34 8.68
N PRO A 122 19.85 -4.34 7.37
CA PRO A 122 18.82 -3.49 6.78
C PRO A 122 17.42 -4.04 7.10
N ILE A 123 16.49 -3.15 7.45
CA ILE A 123 15.09 -3.52 7.75
C ILE A 123 14.45 -4.23 6.55
N PHE A 124 14.77 -3.77 5.34
CA PHE A 124 14.34 -4.37 4.09
C PHE A 124 15.43 -4.26 3.01
N THR A 125 15.29 -5.06 1.96
CA THR A 125 16.13 -5.03 0.76
C THR A 125 15.26 -4.99 -0.49
N VAL A 126 15.79 -4.46 -1.60
CA VAL A 126 15.04 -4.30 -2.85
C VAL A 126 15.86 -4.81 -4.04
N GLU A 127 15.21 -5.55 -4.92
CA GLU A 127 15.78 -6.09 -6.16
C GLU A 127 14.87 -5.80 -7.36
N LEU A 128 15.47 -5.52 -8.51
CA LEU A 128 14.74 -5.36 -9.77
C LEU A 128 14.39 -6.73 -10.32
N ILE A 129 13.18 -6.87 -10.86
CA ILE A 129 12.73 -8.13 -11.45
C ILE A 129 13.19 -8.16 -12.90
N ASN A 130 14.09 -9.07 -13.26
CA ASN A 130 14.62 -9.17 -14.63
C ASN A 130 15.20 -7.84 -15.15
N ASP A 131 15.93 -7.12 -14.29
CA ASP A 131 16.48 -5.78 -14.57
C ASP A 131 15.41 -4.72 -14.97
N ASN A 132 14.15 -5.00 -14.68
CA ASN A 132 13.04 -4.10 -14.95
C ASN A 132 12.97 -3.00 -13.88
N LEU A 133 13.27 -1.77 -14.26
CA LEU A 133 13.16 -0.59 -13.38
C LEU A 133 11.73 -0.37 -12.87
N TYR A 134 10.70 -0.92 -13.52
CA TYR A 134 9.30 -0.68 -13.21
C TYR A 134 8.64 -1.79 -12.38
N GLU A 135 9.35 -2.88 -12.05
CA GLU A 135 8.85 -3.98 -11.23
C GLU A 135 9.92 -4.45 -10.24
N TRP A 136 9.64 -4.34 -8.94
CA TRP A 136 10.60 -4.62 -7.87
C TRP A 136 10.08 -5.71 -6.93
N TYR A 137 11.01 -6.52 -6.41
CA TYR A 137 10.80 -7.28 -5.19
C TYR A 137 11.41 -6.52 -4.01
N ALA A 138 10.64 -6.40 -2.93
CA ALA A 138 11.16 -5.93 -1.64
C ALA A 138 11.04 -7.07 -0.62
N ARG A 139 12.14 -7.38 0.07
CA ARG A 139 12.16 -8.34 1.18
C ARG A 139 12.22 -7.58 2.49
N LEU A 140 11.18 -7.68 3.31
CA LEU A 140 11.12 -7.11 4.64
C LEU A 140 11.66 -8.14 5.64
N HIS A 141 12.84 -7.88 6.19
CA HIS A 141 13.57 -8.79 7.08
C HIS A 141 13.24 -8.57 8.55
N ILE A 142 13.08 -7.29 8.94
CA ILE A 142 12.89 -6.91 10.33
C ILE A 142 11.51 -6.27 10.49
N VAL A 143 10.74 -6.78 11.45
CA VAL A 143 9.52 -6.17 11.99
C VAL A 143 9.72 -5.90 13.48
N ASP A 144 8.77 -5.24 14.14
CA ASP A 144 8.84 -4.97 15.58
C ASP A 144 9.04 -6.29 16.36
N PRO A 145 10.16 -6.47 17.10
CA PRO A 145 10.50 -7.72 17.78
C PRO A 145 9.50 -8.10 18.87
N ASP A 146 8.76 -7.14 19.42
CA ASP A 146 7.74 -7.40 20.44
C ASP A 146 6.40 -7.85 19.84
N SER A 147 6.25 -7.77 18.52
CA SER A 147 5.04 -8.15 17.81
C SER A 147 4.83 -9.67 17.75
N LYS A 148 3.55 -10.08 17.64
CA LYS A 148 3.21 -11.49 17.37
C LYS A 148 3.71 -11.95 15.99
N LEU A 149 3.82 -11.03 15.04
CA LEU A 149 4.34 -11.31 13.70
C LEU A 149 5.82 -11.70 13.73
N ALA A 150 6.65 -11.00 14.51
CA ALA A 150 8.05 -11.36 14.70
C ALA A 150 8.22 -12.77 15.28
N LYS A 151 7.38 -13.12 16.26
CA LYS A 151 7.35 -14.46 16.86
C LYS A 151 6.97 -15.52 15.83
N ASP A 152 5.94 -15.27 15.02
CA ASP A 152 5.56 -16.18 13.95
C ASP A 152 6.70 -16.38 12.93
N MET A 153 7.38 -15.30 12.53
CA MET A 153 8.53 -15.37 11.61
C MET A 153 9.65 -16.23 12.18
N ALA A 154 9.99 -16.05 13.46
CA ALA A 154 11.02 -16.84 14.14
C ALA A 154 10.60 -18.31 14.32
N GLU A 155 9.38 -18.58 14.78
CA GLU A 155 8.87 -19.94 15.01
C GLU A 155 8.75 -20.75 13.71
N MET A 156 8.42 -20.10 12.60
CA MET A 156 8.25 -20.74 11.29
C MET A 156 9.50 -20.67 10.41
N ASN A 157 10.61 -20.15 10.92
CA ASN A 157 11.86 -19.92 10.18
C ASN A 157 11.65 -19.17 8.86
N ILE A 158 10.81 -18.12 8.88
CA ILE A 158 10.56 -17.26 7.72
C ILE A 158 11.52 -16.08 7.79
N PRO A 159 12.50 -15.98 6.89
CA PRO A 159 13.54 -14.94 6.96
C PRO A 159 13.03 -13.56 6.58
N PHE A 160 12.00 -13.48 5.73
CA PHE A 160 11.45 -12.21 5.25
C PHE A 160 10.00 -12.34 4.78
N ILE A 161 9.34 -11.19 4.66
CA ILE A 161 8.08 -11.03 3.93
C ILE A 161 8.41 -10.45 2.55
N LEU A 162 8.06 -11.18 1.49
CA LEU A 162 8.27 -10.78 0.11
C LEU A 162 7.12 -9.93 -0.40
N LEU A 163 7.45 -8.75 -0.91
CA LEU A 163 6.53 -7.78 -1.49
C LEU A 163 6.84 -7.60 -2.96
N HIS A 164 5.80 -7.43 -3.77
CA HIS A 164 5.91 -7.13 -5.19
C HIS A 164 5.36 -5.73 -5.46
N LEU A 165 6.18 -4.87 -6.07
CA LEU A 165 5.84 -3.50 -6.43
C LEU A 165 5.83 -3.36 -7.94
N VAL A 166 4.73 -2.85 -8.48
CA VAL A 166 4.61 -2.50 -9.91
C VAL A 166 4.33 -1.01 -10.01
N PHE A 167 5.23 -0.28 -10.65
CA PHE A 167 5.08 1.16 -10.82
C PHE A 167 4.29 1.43 -12.10
N PRO A 168 3.18 2.19 -12.09
CA PRO A 168 2.42 2.50 -13.32
C PRO A 168 3.12 3.55 -14.19
N ASP A 169 2.70 3.70 -15.45
CA ASP A 169 3.23 4.70 -16.38
C ASP A 169 3.11 6.14 -15.87
N LYS A 170 2.08 6.42 -15.06
CA LYS A 170 1.83 7.74 -14.46
C LYS A 170 2.64 7.99 -13.18
N PHE A 171 3.48 7.06 -12.72
CA PHE A 171 4.33 7.29 -11.54
C PHE A 171 5.29 8.48 -11.78
N PRO A 172 5.51 9.39 -10.81
CA PRO A 172 5.06 9.37 -9.41
C PRO A 172 3.70 10.03 -9.14
N PHE A 173 2.92 10.40 -10.16
CA PHE A 173 1.60 10.99 -9.99
C PHE A 173 0.49 9.95 -9.69
N ALA A 174 0.80 8.67 -9.83
CA ALA A 174 -0.02 7.56 -9.39
C ALA A 174 0.79 6.62 -8.48
N PRO A 175 0.15 5.98 -7.48
CA PRO A 175 0.83 5.08 -6.56
C PRO A 175 1.33 3.81 -7.26
N PRO A 176 2.38 3.16 -6.72
CA PRO A 176 2.70 1.79 -7.11
C PRO A 176 1.58 0.84 -6.69
N PHE A 177 1.34 -0.20 -7.49
CA PHE A 177 0.59 -1.36 -7.01
C PHE A 177 1.54 -2.24 -6.18
N MET A 178 1.25 -2.36 -4.89
CA MET A 178 2.05 -3.16 -3.95
C MET A 178 1.20 -4.30 -3.38
N ARG A 179 1.78 -5.51 -3.31
CA ARG A 179 1.14 -6.69 -2.71
C ARG A 179 2.12 -7.55 -1.95
N VAL A 180 1.61 -8.32 -0.99
CA VAL A 180 2.32 -9.44 -0.37
C VAL A 180 2.35 -10.63 -1.34
N VAL A 181 3.52 -11.23 -1.51
CA VAL A 181 3.72 -12.44 -2.30
C VAL A 181 3.73 -13.66 -1.37
N GLU A 182 4.57 -13.60 -0.34
CA GLU A 182 4.70 -14.64 0.67
C GLU A 182 5.37 -14.06 1.93
N PRO A 183 5.18 -14.66 3.12
CA PRO A 183 4.25 -15.74 3.43
C PRO A 183 2.79 -15.28 3.38
N ARG A 184 1.85 -16.21 3.57
CA ARG A 184 0.45 -15.85 3.76
C ARG A 184 0.27 -15.18 5.12
N ILE A 185 -0.23 -13.95 5.12
CA ILE A 185 -0.51 -13.16 6.32
C ILE A 185 -2.01 -12.93 6.42
N GLU A 186 -2.55 -13.12 7.62
CA GLU A 186 -3.90 -12.70 7.99
C GLU A 186 -3.84 -11.48 8.91
N LYS A 187 -4.89 -10.64 8.85
CA LYS A 187 -4.93 -9.32 9.51
C LYS A 187 -3.80 -8.42 8.98
N GLY A 188 -3.33 -7.45 9.77
CA GLY A 188 -2.21 -6.57 9.35
C GLY A 188 -2.53 -5.70 8.14
N PHE A 189 -3.82 -5.47 7.85
CA PHE A 189 -4.29 -4.81 6.63
C PHE A 189 -3.94 -5.55 5.32
N VAL A 190 -3.65 -6.85 5.40
CA VAL A 190 -3.46 -7.73 4.24
C VAL A 190 -4.79 -8.41 3.91
N MET A 191 -5.21 -8.31 2.66
CA MET A 191 -6.46 -8.85 2.12
C MET A 191 -6.19 -10.09 1.25
N GLU A 192 -7.26 -10.62 0.65
CA GLU A 192 -7.17 -11.74 -0.28
C GLU A 192 -6.19 -11.48 -1.43
N GLY A 193 -5.51 -12.56 -1.85
CA GLY A 193 -4.46 -12.48 -2.87
C GLY A 193 -3.19 -11.75 -2.46
N GLY A 194 -3.12 -11.19 -1.24
CA GLY A 194 -2.01 -10.39 -0.75
C GLY A 194 -2.17 -8.89 -1.01
N ALA A 195 -3.38 -8.41 -1.37
CA ALA A 195 -3.63 -6.97 -1.50
C ALA A 195 -3.45 -6.24 -0.16
N ILE A 196 -3.06 -4.97 -0.23
CA ILE A 196 -2.74 -4.16 0.94
C ILE A 196 -3.78 -3.04 1.09
N CYS A 197 -4.41 -2.98 2.25
CA CYS A 197 -5.42 -1.98 2.61
C CYS A 197 -4.75 -0.77 3.28
N MET A 198 -4.22 0.16 2.49
CA MET A 198 -3.63 1.41 2.98
C MET A 198 -4.06 2.58 2.10
N GLU A 199 -4.51 3.67 2.73
CA GLU A 199 -4.98 4.87 2.04
C GLU A 199 -3.93 5.46 1.09
N LEU A 200 -2.67 5.50 1.53
CA LEU A 200 -1.58 6.05 0.74
C LEU A 200 -1.34 5.31 -0.58
N LEU A 201 -1.72 4.02 -0.69
CA LEU A 201 -1.60 3.25 -1.93
C LEU A 201 -2.78 3.46 -2.87
N THR A 202 -3.74 4.31 -2.50
CA THR A 202 -4.93 4.60 -3.32
C THR A 202 -4.81 5.96 -4.00
N PRO A 203 -5.51 6.18 -5.14
CA PRO A 203 -5.45 7.46 -5.85
C PRO A 203 -5.79 8.68 -4.99
N ARG A 204 -6.65 8.53 -3.97
CA ARG A 204 -7.04 9.62 -3.06
C ARG A 204 -5.98 9.95 -2.03
N GLY A 205 -5.32 8.94 -1.47
CA GLY A 205 -4.34 9.11 -0.40
C GLY A 205 -2.90 9.23 -0.86
N TRP A 206 -2.61 8.96 -2.13
CA TRP A 206 -1.26 9.00 -2.67
C TRP A 206 -0.78 10.44 -2.88
N ALA A 207 0.43 10.73 -2.40
CA ALA A 207 1.17 11.93 -2.73
C ALA A 207 2.46 11.57 -3.46
N SER A 208 2.76 12.26 -4.57
CA SER A 208 4.00 12.07 -5.34
C SER A 208 5.27 12.40 -4.54
N ALA A 209 5.14 13.07 -3.39
CA ALA A 209 6.21 13.34 -2.45
C ALA A 209 6.62 12.10 -1.62
N TYR A 210 5.78 11.07 -1.52
CA TYR A 210 6.14 9.86 -0.80
C TYR A 210 7.29 9.12 -1.49
N THR A 211 8.23 8.65 -0.67
CA THR A 211 9.34 7.79 -1.11
C THR A 211 8.93 6.33 -1.01
N VAL A 212 9.53 5.47 -1.84
CA VAL A 212 9.28 4.03 -1.81
C VAL A 212 9.73 3.43 -0.47
N GLU A 213 10.83 3.94 0.10
CA GLU A 213 11.28 3.59 1.45
C GLU A 213 10.20 3.87 2.51
N ALA A 214 9.63 5.08 2.51
CA ALA A 214 8.61 5.44 3.49
C ALA A 214 7.35 4.57 3.35
N VAL A 215 6.95 4.25 2.12
CA VAL A 215 5.82 3.34 1.84
C VAL A 215 6.07 1.95 2.43
N LEU A 216 7.27 1.38 2.22
CA LEU A 216 7.65 0.06 2.75
C LEU A 216 7.71 0.07 4.29
N MET A 217 8.26 1.13 4.89
CA MET A 217 8.32 1.30 6.34
C MET A 217 6.94 1.48 6.98
N GLN A 218 6.06 2.25 6.34
CA GLN A 218 4.71 2.43 6.83
C GLN A 218 3.91 1.12 6.73
N PHE A 219 4.13 0.32 5.68
CA PHE A 219 3.54 -1.00 5.58
C PHE A 219 4.05 -1.97 6.66
N ALA A 220 5.36 -1.98 6.92
CA ALA A 220 5.93 -2.77 8.02
C ALA A 220 5.29 -2.41 9.37
N ALA A 221 5.10 -1.11 9.65
CA ALA A 221 4.39 -0.64 10.82
C ALA A 221 2.90 -1.04 10.83
N SER A 222 2.22 -1.00 9.67
CA SER A 222 0.80 -1.37 9.58
C SER A 222 0.58 -2.86 9.84
N LEU A 223 1.51 -3.73 9.44
CA LEU A 223 1.46 -5.16 9.75
C LEU A 223 1.41 -5.39 11.27
N VAL A 224 2.26 -4.69 12.03
CA VAL A 224 2.30 -4.78 13.50
C VAL A 224 1.04 -4.17 14.12
N LYS A 225 0.67 -2.95 13.72
CA LYS A 225 -0.52 -2.25 14.23
C LYS A 225 -1.79 -3.06 13.99
N GLY A 226 -1.92 -3.67 12.81
CA GLY A 226 -3.05 -4.52 12.44
C GLY A 226 -2.96 -5.95 13.00
N GLN A 227 -2.00 -6.23 13.90
CA GLN A 227 -1.81 -7.53 14.52
C GLN A 227 -1.69 -8.68 13.51
N GLY A 228 -0.95 -8.45 12.42
CA GLY A 228 -0.70 -9.43 11.37
C GLY A 228 -0.16 -10.75 11.93
N ARG A 229 -0.63 -11.87 11.39
CA ARG A 229 -0.20 -13.23 11.77
C ARG A 229 0.14 -14.03 10.53
N ILE A 230 1.18 -14.85 10.61
CA ILE A 230 1.50 -15.76 9.51
C ILE A 230 0.65 -17.02 9.63
N VAL A 231 0.01 -17.40 8.53
CA VAL A 231 -0.82 -18.61 8.46
C VAL A 231 0.05 -19.77 8.01
N ARG A 232 0.12 -20.83 8.83
CA ARG A 232 0.76 -22.08 8.42
C ARG A 232 0.00 -22.66 7.23
N LYS A 233 0.70 -23.07 6.17
CA LYS A 233 0.08 -23.69 5.00
C LYS A 233 -0.69 -24.94 5.42
N THR A 234 -2.02 -24.83 5.47
CA THR A 234 -2.94 -25.95 5.71
C THR A 234 -3.42 -26.52 4.38
N LYS A 235 -3.85 -27.79 4.40
CA LYS A 235 -4.39 -28.48 3.22
C LYS A 235 -5.64 -27.74 2.74
N GLY A 236 -5.56 -27.05 1.60
CA GLY A 236 -6.65 -26.25 1.01
C GLY A 236 -6.47 -24.73 1.07
N SER A 237 -5.43 -24.22 1.73
CA SER A 237 -5.10 -22.79 1.69
C SER A 237 -4.63 -22.39 0.29
N LYS A 238 -5.41 -21.54 -0.41
CA LYS A 238 -4.99 -20.90 -1.66
C LYS A 238 -3.82 -19.95 -1.40
N ASP A 239 -2.77 -20.07 -2.19
CA ASP A 239 -1.63 -19.13 -2.16
C ASP A 239 -2.06 -17.75 -2.68
N PHE A 240 -1.30 -16.73 -2.30
CA PHE A 240 -1.50 -15.37 -2.80
C PHE A 240 -1.23 -15.31 -4.30
N SER A 241 -2.12 -14.63 -5.03
CA SER A 241 -2.05 -14.48 -6.47
C SER A 241 -2.21 -13.02 -6.87
N ARG A 242 -1.47 -12.61 -7.90
CA ARG A 242 -1.55 -11.24 -8.44
C ARG A 242 -2.98 -10.88 -8.86
N ARG A 243 -3.67 -11.79 -9.55
CA ARG A 243 -5.04 -11.56 -10.03
C ARG A 243 -6.01 -11.28 -8.89
N THR A 244 -6.00 -12.13 -7.85
CA THR A 244 -6.86 -11.95 -6.68
C THR A 244 -6.52 -10.66 -5.93
N ALA A 245 -5.23 -10.30 -5.83
CA ALA A 245 -4.83 -9.05 -5.20
C ALA A 245 -5.34 -7.81 -5.98
N GLU A 246 -5.24 -7.83 -7.31
CA GLU A 246 -5.75 -6.73 -8.14
C GLU A 246 -7.27 -6.59 -8.03
N GLU A 247 -8.02 -7.70 -8.02
CA GLU A 247 -9.46 -7.72 -7.82
C GLU A 247 -9.85 -7.16 -6.43
N ALA A 248 -9.18 -7.63 -5.37
CA ALA A 248 -9.38 -7.15 -4.00
C ALA A 248 -9.06 -5.65 -3.87
N PHE A 249 -7.95 -5.18 -4.46
CA PHE A 249 -7.57 -3.77 -4.45
C PHE A 249 -8.57 -2.88 -5.21
N ARG A 250 -9.08 -3.33 -6.36
CA ARG A 250 -10.14 -2.60 -7.09
C ARG A 250 -11.41 -2.47 -6.26
N SER A 251 -11.80 -3.53 -5.55
CA SER A 251 -12.95 -3.49 -4.65
C SER A 251 -12.72 -2.55 -3.48
N LEU A 252 -11.52 -2.60 -2.88
CA LEU A 252 -11.09 -1.74 -1.78
C LEU A 252 -11.23 -0.26 -2.14
N VAL A 253 -10.64 0.16 -3.28
CA VAL A 253 -10.66 1.56 -3.72
C VAL A 253 -12.10 2.04 -3.91
N LYS A 254 -12.97 1.23 -4.54
CA LYS A 254 -14.39 1.57 -4.73
C LYS A 254 -15.14 1.75 -3.41
N THR A 255 -14.92 0.84 -2.46
CA THR A 255 -15.57 0.91 -1.14
C THR A 255 -15.12 2.16 -0.37
N HIS A 256 -13.82 2.46 -0.33
CA HIS A 256 -13.31 3.63 0.39
C HIS A 256 -13.59 4.95 -0.33
N GLU A 257 -13.77 4.95 -1.64
CA GLU A 257 -14.24 6.13 -2.37
C GLU A 257 -15.68 6.49 -1.96
N LYS A 258 -16.53 5.48 -1.80
CA LYS A 258 -17.94 5.61 -1.44
C LYS A 258 -18.16 5.92 0.05
N TYR A 259 -17.46 5.25 0.94
CA TYR A 259 -17.72 5.30 2.39
C TYR A 259 -16.64 6.03 3.20
N GLY A 260 -15.54 6.43 2.56
CA GLY A 260 -14.39 7.08 3.22
C GLY A 260 -13.43 6.10 3.90
N TRP A 261 -12.37 6.67 4.48
CA TRP A 261 -11.39 5.94 5.29
C TRP A 261 -11.75 6.10 6.77
N GLY A 262 -12.50 5.13 7.30
CA GLY A 262 -12.75 5.00 8.73
C GLY A 262 -11.69 4.10 9.37
N THR A 263 -11.27 4.43 10.59
CA THR A 263 -10.60 3.43 11.45
C THR A 263 -11.70 2.54 12.01
N PRO A 264 -11.77 1.23 11.70
CA PRO A 264 -12.73 0.37 12.35
C PRO A 264 -12.52 0.46 13.87
N ALA A 265 -13.60 0.58 14.64
CA ALA A 265 -13.53 0.61 16.09
C ALA A 265 -12.80 -0.64 16.59
N LEU A 266 -11.92 -0.48 17.58
CA LEU A 266 -11.11 -1.57 18.17
C LEU A 266 -11.92 -2.63 18.95
N SER A 267 -13.25 -2.66 18.80
CA SER A 267 -14.16 -3.55 19.54
C SER A 267 -14.77 -4.62 18.62
N ASP A 268 -14.16 -5.80 18.61
CA ASP A 268 -14.80 -7.05 19.04
C ASP A 268 -13.76 -8.18 18.96
N GLY A 269 -13.21 -8.49 20.14
CA GLY A 269 -12.35 -9.64 20.40
C GLY A 269 -12.98 -10.51 21.47
#